data_AF-A0AAN8KC22-F1
#
_entry.id   AF-A0AAN8KC22-F1
#
_cell.length_a   1.000
_cell.length_b   1.000
_cell.length_c   1.000
_cell.angle_alpha   90.00
_cell.angle_beta   90.00
_cell.angle_gamma   90.00
#
_symmetry.space_group_name_H-M   'P 1'
#
loop_
_entity.id
_entity.type
_entity.pdbx_description
1 polymer ?
#
loop_
_entity_poly.entity_id
_entity_poly.type
_entity_poly.pdbx_seq_one_letter_code
_entity_poly.pdbx_strand_id
1 'polypeptide(L)'
;MDRILPFLLRCCLFQIVFGGAGNRWTYEGELGPEHWKVDYKHCGEKQQSPIDIVTSDVRLNTSIPDFDLSSYDKVDGVDQELENVGGHTVEVKYSGGEPLIITGGGLSGEYKADQFHFHWGSSDAYGSEHQMNGKPFTMEMHIVHHSTKYANLTDALDKPNGLAVLGFFFKVGEANPAFETLLSKFNQIEHAEEKIPLDTPIKLSSLLPKNMSVFWRYHGSLTTPPCYETVIWTLFYEPITVSEEQMTKYRALKRNKVGEAEKDLVNDFRPLQALNRRVVETNNELGLNSTGSKNDVQIYFSLLVLCLHLVLPALVNRS
;
A
#
# COMPACT_ATOMS: atom_id res chain seq x y z
N MET A 1 48.34 -30.80 12.65
CA MET A 1 48.62 -31.10 11.24
C MET A 1 47.39 -31.77 10.65
N ASP A 2 46.50 -31.15 9.91
CA ASP A 2 46.21 -29.79 9.48
C ASP A 2 44.81 -29.87 8.83
N ARG A 3 44.17 -28.70 8.63
CA ARG A 3 42.93 -28.43 7.89
C ARG A 3 41.69 -28.42 8.79
N ILE A 4 41.28 -27.28 9.38
CA ILE A 4 40.78 -26.02 8.77
C ILE A 4 39.55 -26.26 7.87
N LEU A 5 38.41 -25.75 8.36
CA LEU A 5 37.07 -25.56 7.75
C LEU A 5 37.13 -24.86 6.36
N PRO A 6 36.05 -24.76 5.53
CA PRO A 6 34.66 -24.62 5.96
C PRO A 6 33.59 -25.48 5.30
N PHE A 7 32.59 -25.77 6.12
CA PHE A 7 31.21 -26.11 5.80
C PHE A 7 30.59 -24.90 5.09
N LEU A 8 30.56 -24.90 3.76
CA LEU A 8 29.82 -23.92 2.94
C LEU A 8 29.25 -24.67 1.73
N LEU A 9 27.96 -25.02 1.80
CA LEU A 9 27.02 -25.39 0.72
C LEU A 9 25.78 -25.95 1.44
N ARG A 10 24.56 -25.42 1.39
CA ARG A 10 23.86 -24.60 0.41
C ARG A 10 22.84 -23.72 1.14
N CYS A 11 23.07 -22.42 1.22
CA CYS A 11 21.99 -21.44 1.25
C CYS A 11 21.77 -20.98 -0.20
N CYS A 12 20.93 -21.70 -0.93
CA CYS A 12 20.29 -21.14 -2.12
C CYS A 12 18.88 -20.75 -1.70
N LEU A 13 18.77 -19.64 -0.98
CA LEU A 13 17.52 -18.90 -0.88
C LEU A 13 17.30 -18.27 -2.26
N PHE A 14 16.34 -18.81 -3.02
CA PHE A 14 15.78 -18.13 -4.17
C PHE A 14 15.23 -16.78 -3.68
N GLN A 15 15.90 -15.70 -4.04
CA GLN A 15 15.35 -14.35 -3.91
C GLN A 15 14.16 -14.26 -4.87
N ILE A 16 12.99 -13.95 -4.32
CA ILE A 16 11.78 -13.76 -5.11
C ILE A 16 11.75 -12.29 -5.51
N VAL A 17 12.51 -11.98 -6.56
CA VAL A 17 12.01 -11.18 -7.67
C VAL A 17 11.87 -12.17 -8.82
N PHE A 18 10.81 -12.08 -9.60
CA PHE A 18 10.60 -12.93 -10.78
C PHE A 18 11.72 -12.70 -11.82
N GLY A 19 12.84 -13.38 -11.59
CA GLY A 19 14.01 -13.50 -12.46
C GLY A 19 14.34 -14.98 -12.69
N GLY A 20 13.32 -15.82 -12.79
CA GLY A 20 13.45 -17.11 -13.46
C GLY A 20 13.57 -16.87 -14.97
N ALA A 21 14.30 -17.71 -15.69
CA ALA A 21 14.52 -17.63 -17.13
C ALA A 21 13.23 -17.88 -17.96
N GLY A 22 12.19 -17.08 -17.75
CA GLY A 22 10.88 -17.12 -18.38
C GLY A 22 10.18 -15.77 -18.24
N ASN A 23 10.33 -14.95 -19.29
CA ASN A 23 9.71 -13.66 -19.62
C ASN A 23 9.84 -12.55 -18.56
N ARG A 24 10.53 -11.46 -18.95
CA ARG A 24 10.78 -10.24 -18.15
C ARG A 24 9.58 -9.29 -18.37
N TRP A 25 9.16 -8.53 -17.35
CA TRP A 25 8.11 -7.52 -17.48
C TRP A 25 8.61 -6.13 -17.08
N THR A 26 7.93 -5.07 -17.55
CA THR A 26 8.24 -3.66 -17.22
C THR A 26 6.94 -2.88 -17.04
N TYR A 27 7.02 -1.62 -16.59
CA TYR A 27 5.88 -0.69 -16.57
C TYR A 27 5.72 0.09 -17.89
N GLU A 28 6.68 -0.02 -18.81
CA GLU A 28 6.72 0.76 -20.06
C GLU A 28 7.20 -0.09 -21.24
N GLY A 29 6.80 0.29 -22.46
CA GLY A 29 7.23 -0.33 -23.71
C GLY A 29 6.58 -1.68 -24.00
N GLU A 30 7.25 -2.50 -24.81
CA GLU A 30 6.73 -3.78 -25.33
C GLU A 30 6.45 -4.83 -24.24
N LEU A 31 7.05 -4.67 -23.05
CA LEU A 31 6.83 -5.54 -21.89
C LEU A 31 5.97 -4.86 -20.81
N GLY A 32 5.32 -3.74 -21.16
CA GLY A 32 4.47 -2.91 -20.32
C GLY A 32 3.08 -3.52 -20.02
N PRO A 33 2.29 -2.88 -19.13
CA PRO A 33 1.00 -3.38 -18.66
C PRO A 33 -0.02 -3.75 -19.74
N GLU A 34 -0.01 -3.04 -20.87
CA GLU A 34 -0.90 -3.34 -22.01
C GLU A 34 -0.62 -4.72 -22.63
N HIS A 35 0.61 -5.22 -22.47
CA HIS A 35 1.12 -6.45 -23.05
C HIS A 35 1.25 -7.60 -22.04
N TRP A 36 1.18 -7.35 -20.74
CA TRP A 36 1.39 -8.39 -19.70
C TRP A 36 0.52 -9.63 -19.91
N LYS A 37 -0.72 -9.49 -20.39
CA LYS A 37 -1.63 -10.62 -20.64
C LYS A 37 -1.12 -11.63 -21.67
N VAL A 38 -0.14 -11.27 -22.50
CA VAL A 38 0.47 -12.15 -23.50
C VAL A 38 1.23 -13.28 -22.81
N ASP A 39 2.05 -12.94 -21.83
CA ASP A 39 2.89 -13.87 -21.08
C ASP A 39 2.25 -14.32 -19.76
N TYR A 40 1.45 -13.44 -19.14
CA TYR A 40 0.79 -13.64 -17.86
C TYR A 40 -0.72 -13.56 -18.05
N LYS A 41 -1.33 -14.68 -18.45
CA LYS A 41 -2.74 -14.74 -18.86
C LYS A 41 -3.71 -14.15 -17.83
N HIS A 42 -3.44 -14.32 -16.54
CA HIS A 42 -4.28 -13.78 -15.47
C HIS A 42 -4.37 -12.24 -15.48
N CYS A 43 -3.36 -11.55 -16.02
CA CYS A 43 -3.42 -10.09 -16.18
C CYS A 43 -4.53 -9.62 -17.14
N GLY A 44 -5.15 -10.52 -17.91
CA GLY A 44 -6.30 -10.25 -18.78
C GLY A 44 -7.66 -10.69 -18.21
N GLU A 45 -7.72 -11.14 -16.95
CA GLU A 45 -8.96 -11.53 -16.29
C GLU A 45 -9.79 -10.31 -15.84
N LYS A 46 -10.90 -10.53 -15.13
CA LYS A 46 -11.96 -9.50 -14.93
C LYS A 46 -12.00 -8.88 -13.53
N GLN A 47 -11.38 -9.50 -12.55
CA GLN A 47 -11.27 -9.01 -11.18
C GLN A 47 -9.88 -8.41 -10.93
N GLN A 48 -9.35 -7.71 -11.92
CA GLN A 48 -8.03 -7.10 -11.85
C GLN A 48 -8.02 -5.84 -10.98
N SER A 49 -6.84 -5.52 -10.47
CA SER A 49 -6.50 -4.32 -9.71
C SER A 49 -5.38 -3.54 -10.42
N PRO A 50 -5.24 -2.22 -10.19
CA PRO A 50 -6.05 -1.36 -9.32
C PRO A 50 -7.38 -0.92 -9.96
N ILE A 51 -8.24 -0.26 -9.19
CA ILE A 51 -9.52 0.33 -9.64
C ILE A 51 -9.67 1.78 -9.16
N ASP A 52 -10.56 2.53 -9.80
CA ASP A 52 -11.06 3.79 -9.24
C ASP A 52 -12.17 3.51 -8.23
N ILE A 53 -12.05 4.10 -7.04
CA ILE A 53 -13.07 4.05 -6.01
C ILE A 53 -14.02 5.23 -6.23
N VAL A 54 -15.12 4.96 -6.95
CA VAL A 54 -16.19 5.93 -7.18
C VAL A 54 -17.11 5.94 -5.96
N THR A 55 -16.95 6.92 -5.07
CA THR A 55 -17.56 6.89 -3.73
C THR A 55 -19.06 7.15 -3.70
N SER A 56 -19.66 7.52 -4.82
CA SER A 56 -21.12 7.50 -5.00
C SER A 56 -21.69 6.10 -5.22
N ASP A 57 -20.85 5.16 -5.68
CA ASP A 57 -21.26 3.82 -6.12
C ASP A 57 -20.85 2.73 -5.11
N VAL A 58 -20.10 3.10 -4.07
CA VAL A 58 -19.72 2.17 -3.00
C VAL A 58 -20.91 1.83 -2.11
N ARG A 59 -20.96 0.59 -1.65
CA ARG A 59 -22.02 0.10 -0.77
C ARG A 59 -21.60 0.21 0.69
N LEU A 60 -22.41 0.87 1.51
CA LEU A 60 -22.21 0.87 2.96
C LEU A 60 -22.45 -0.54 3.54
N ASN A 61 -21.49 -1.00 4.34
CA ASN A 61 -21.56 -2.23 5.11
C ASN A 61 -20.98 -1.99 6.51
N THR A 62 -21.80 -1.46 7.43
CA THR A 62 -21.42 -1.17 8.82
C THR A 62 -21.21 -2.43 9.68
N SER A 63 -21.42 -3.62 9.12
CA SER A 63 -21.15 -4.89 9.83
C SER A 63 -19.68 -5.29 9.80
N ILE A 64 -18.86 -4.64 8.97
CA ILE A 64 -17.42 -4.91 8.89
C ILE A 64 -16.75 -4.33 10.14
N PRO A 65 -16.13 -5.16 11.00
CA PRO A 65 -15.44 -4.66 12.19
C PRO A 65 -14.13 -3.96 11.83
N ASP A 66 -13.58 -3.22 12.78
CA ASP A 66 -12.23 -2.69 12.68
C ASP A 66 -11.19 -3.83 12.62
N PHE A 67 -9.97 -3.49 12.20
CA PHE A 67 -8.83 -4.41 12.24
C PHE A 67 -8.25 -4.50 13.65
N ASP A 68 -7.79 -5.70 14.02
CA ASP A 68 -6.79 -5.85 15.07
C ASP A 68 -5.41 -5.77 14.42
N LEU A 69 -4.70 -4.67 14.69
CA LEU A 69 -3.34 -4.38 14.23
C LEU A 69 -2.33 -4.40 15.38
N SER A 70 -2.69 -4.96 16.54
CA SER A 70 -1.84 -4.94 17.75
C SER A 70 -0.44 -5.53 17.54
N SER A 71 -0.28 -6.44 16.58
CA SER A 71 1.02 -7.01 16.24
C SER A 71 1.96 -6.03 15.52
N TYR A 72 1.48 -4.94 14.92
CA TYR A 72 2.30 -4.01 14.13
C TYR A 72 3.29 -3.17 14.95
N ASP A 73 3.16 -3.16 16.27
CA ASP A 73 4.13 -2.55 17.19
C ASP A 73 5.31 -3.48 17.54
N LYS A 74 5.22 -4.77 17.19
CA LYS A 74 6.25 -5.77 17.48
C LYS A 74 7.48 -5.53 16.60
N VAL A 75 8.63 -5.46 17.25
CA VAL A 75 9.95 -5.35 16.60
C VAL A 75 10.97 -6.35 17.16
N ASP A 76 10.66 -7.00 18.28
CA ASP A 76 11.59 -7.90 18.95
C ASP A 76 11.80 -9.18 18.13
N GLY A 77 13.04 -9.38 17.69
CA GLY A 77 13.43 -10.52 16.86
C GLY A 77 12.92 -10.50 15.42
N VAL A 78 12.21 -9.43 15.01
CA VAL A 78 11.74 -9.25 13.63
C VAL A 78 12.87 -8.64 12.80
N ASP A 79 13.37 -9.42 11.85
CA ASP A 79 14.36 -8.99 10.86
C ASP A 79 13.65 -8.27 9.71
N GLN A 80 14.24 -7.16 9.25
CA GLN A 80 13.75 -6.37 8.12
C GLN A 80 14.85 -6.20 7.08
N GLU A 81 14.55 -6.52 5.82
CA GLU A 81 15.44 -6.30 4.67
C GLU A 81 14.81 -5.26 3.74
N LEU A 82 15.52 -4.17 3.49
CA LEU A 82 15.16 -3.10 2.56
C LEU A 82 15.81 -3.38 1.21
N GLU A 83 15.03 -3.38 0.12
CA GLU A 83 15.52 -3.69 -1.22
C GLU A 83 14.90 -2.77 -2.29
N ASN A 84 15.68 -2.40 -3.30
CA ASN A 84 15.18 -1.93 -4.59
C ASN A 84 14.91 -3.15 -5.48
N VAL A 85 13.68 -3.64 -5.45
CA VAL A 85 13.28 -4.97 -5.95
C VAL A 85 13.21 -4.95 -7.46
N GLY A 86 14.26 -5.47 -8.12
CA GLY A 86 14.34 -5.59 -9.58
C GLY A 86 14.18 -4.27 -10.35
N GLY A 87 14.31 -3.11 -9.67
CA GLY A 87 14.00 -1.81 -10.28
C GLY A 87 12.50 -1.56 -10.45
N HIS A 88 11.65 -2.20 -9.66
CA HIS A 88 10.19 -2.07 -9.75
C HIS A 88 9.56 -1.35 -8.57
N THR A 89 10.20 -1.34 -7.39
CA THR A 89 9.70 -0.70 -6.17
C THR A 89 10.81 -0.69 -5.12
N VAL A 90 10.62 0.09 -4.06
CA VAL A 90 11.23 -0.16 -2.75
C VAL A 90 10.36 -1.12 -1.96
N GLU A 91 10.94 -2.19 -1.41
CA GLU A 91 10.25 -3.16 -0.55
C GLU A 91 10.99 -3.30 0.78
N VAL A 92 10.22 -3.47 1.87
CA VAL A 92 10.75 -3.96 3.14
C VAL A 92 10.11 -5.30 3.45
N LYS A 93 10.94 -6.33 3.52
CA LYS A 93 10.53 -7.70 3.79
C LYS A 93 10.72 -8.08 5.25
N TYR A 94 9.74 -8.79 5.81
CA TYR A 94 9.78 -9.27 7.20
C TYR A 94 10.22 -10.73 7.28
N SER A 95 11.08 -11.04 8.24
CA SER A 95 11.44 -12.41 8.61
C SER A 95 11.85 -12.48 10.09
N GLY A 96 12.10 -13.69 10.60
CA GLY A 96 12.41 -13.88 12.03
C GLY A 96 11.27 -13.51 12.98
N GLY A 97 11.51 -13.72 14.27
CA GLY A 97 10.66 -13.22 15.35
C GLY A 97 9.23 -13.77 15.38
N GLU A 98 8.40 -13.12 16.21
CA GLU A 98 6.97 -13.37 16.25
C GLU A 98 6.28 -12.80 14.99
N PRO A 99 5.35 -13.53 14.36
CA PRO A 99 4.72 -13.06 13.15
C PRO A 99 3.85 -11.82 13.39
N LEU A 100 3.90 -10.89 12.44
CA LEU A 100 3.00 -9.74 12.39
C LEU A 100 1.66 -10.20 11.81
N ILE A 101 0.69 -10.51 12.69
CA ILE A 101 -0.63 -11.01 12.31
C ILE A 101 -1.67 -9.90 12.39
N ILE A 102 -2.54 -9.83 11.38
CA ILE A 102 -3.77 -9.04 11.39
C ILE A 102 -5.00 -9.95 11.45
N THR A 103 -6.04 -9.47 12.13
CA THR A 103 -7.40 -10.03 12.09
C THR A 103 -8.44 -8.90 12.02
N GLY A 104 -9.72 -9.25 12.00
CA GLY A 104 -10.78 -8.25 11.89
C GLY A 104 -10.90 -7.69 10.48
N GLY A 105 -11.44 -6.48 10.33
CA GLY A 105 -11.62 -5.85 9.03
C GLY A 105 -12.55 -6.63 8.09
N GLY A 106 -13.32 -7.62 8.57
CA GLY A 106 -14.09 -8.54 7.73
C GLY A 106 -13.26 -9.62 7.01
N LEU A 107 -11.99 -9.82 7.39
CA LEU A 107 -11.20 -10.96 6.95
C LEU A 107 -11.70 -12.26 7.60
N SER A 108 -11.69 -13.36 6.84
CA SER A 108 -12.20 -14.66 7.31
C SER A 108 -11.27 -15.42 8.27
N GLY A 109 -10.17 -14.82 8.68
CA GLY A 109 -9.13 -15.46 9.50
C GLY A 109 -7.90 -14.57 9.66
N GLU A 110 -6.82 -15.17 10.13
CA GLU A 110 -5.54 -14.51 10.34
C GLU A 110 -4.74 -14.39 9.03
N TYR A 111 -4.10 -13.24 8.87
CA TYR A 111 -3.18 -12.97 7.77
C TYR A 111 -1.86 -12.45 8.32
N LYS A 112 -0.75 -13.02 7.87
CA LYS A 112 0.60 -12.68 8.28
C LYS A 112 1.23 -11.70 7.29
N ALA A 113 1.79 -10.60 7.78
CA ALA A 113 2.52 -9.65 6.93
C ALA A 113 3.81 -10.29 6.40
N ASP A 114 4.05 -10.15 5.10
CA ASP A 114 5.26 -10.65 4.43
C ASP A 114 6.20 -9.49 4.07
N GLN A 115 5.62 -8.40 3.56
CA GLN A 115 6.35 -7.21 3.14
C GLN A 115 5.43 -5.99 3.09
N PHE A 116 6.03 -4.81 2.98
CA PHE A 116 5.37 -3.65 2.38
C PHE A 116 6.22 -3.04 1.27
N HIS A 117 5.58 -2.40 0.31
CA HIS A 117 6.22 -1.73 -0.83
C HIS A 117 5.44 -0.49 -1.28
N PHE A 118 5.98 0.25 -2.24
CA PHE A 118 5.43 1.54 -2.67
C PHE A 118 5.27 1.62 -4.19
N HIS A 119 4.34 2.46 -4.64
CA HIS A 119 4.21 2.87 -6.03
C HIS A 119 4.16 4.40 -6.10
N TRP A 120 4.93 5.02 -6.99
CA TRP A 120 5.01 6.47 -7.11
C TRP A 120 5.21 6.94 -8.56
N GLY A 121 4.83 8.20 -8.78
CA GLY A 121 4.95 8.84 -10.09
C GLY A 121 6.13 9.81 -10.15
N SER A 122 6.39 10.27 -11.38
CA SER A 122 7.41 11.29 -11.65
C SER A 122 7.06 12.70 -11.17
N SER A 123 5.84 12.94 -10.65
CA SER A 123 5.42 14.25 -10.14
C SER A 123 4.46 14.11 -8.95
N ASP A 124 4.24 15.20 -8.22
CA ASP A 124 3.36 15.18 -7.04
C ASP A 124 1.87 14.99 -7.36
N ALA A 125 1.50 15.13 -8.64
CA ALA A 125 0.12 15.07 -9.09
C ALA A 125 -0.41 13.63 -9.27
N TYR A 126 0.47 12.62 -9.35
CA TYR A 126 0.08 11.23 -9.62
C TYR A 126 1.18 10.26 -9.19
N GLY A 127 0.80 9.00 -8.96
CA GLY A 127 1.73 7.95 -8.54
C GLY A 127 1.08 6.78 -7.81
N SER A 128 -0.11 6.99 -7.23
CA SER A 128 -0.91 5.89 -6.71
C SER A 128 -1.44 4.98 -7.83
N GLU A 129 -1.62 3.70 -7.49
CA GLU A 129 -2.23 2.73 -8.39
C GLU A 129 -3.75 2.92 -8.41
N HIS A 130 -4.37 2.93 -7.23
CA HIS A 130 -5.78 3.22 -7.07
C HIS A 130 -6.05 4.72 -7.18
N GLN A 131 -7.31 5.04 -7.46
CA GLN A 131 -7.81 6.40 -7.49
C GLN A 131 -9.06 6.53 -6.61
N MET A 132 -9.37 7.76 -6.22
CA MET A 132 -10.62 8.08 -5.56
C MET A 132 -11.36 9.13 -6.39
N ASN A 133 -12.53 8.78 -6.92
CA ASN A 133 -13.33 9.64 -7.79
C ASN A 133 -12.53 10.20 -8.98
N GLY A 134 -11.74 9.35 -9.63
CA GLY A 134 -10.89 9.69 -10.77
C GLY A 134 -9.69 10.56 -10.44
N LYS A 135 -9.36 10.73 -9.15
CA LYS A 135 -8.19 11.49 -8.70
C LYS A 135 -7.11 10.55 -8.18
N PRO A 136 -5.91 10.56 -8.78
CA PRO A 136 -4.75 9.88 -8.22
C PRO A 136 -4.14 10.66 -7.04
N PHE A 137 -3.26 9.98 -6.33
CA PHE A 137 -2.45 10.46 -5.23
C PHE A 137 -0.96 10.40 -5.62
N THR A 138 -0.06 11.03 -4.86
CA THR A 138 1.37 11.13 -5.25
C THR A 138 2.11 9.79 -5.16
N MET A 139 1.65 8.91 -4.26
CA MET A 139 2.22 7.60 -3.98
C MET A 139 1.17 6.71 -3.30
N GLU A 140 1.35 5.40 -3.37
CA GLU A 140 0.56 4.41 -2.65
C GLU A 140 1.47 3.37 -2.01
N MET A 141 1.22 3.02 -0.75
CA MET A 141 1.91 1.93 -0.05
C MET A 141 1.00 0.71 0.04
N HIS A 142 1.56 -0.47 -0.21
CA HIS A 142 0.89 -1.75 -0.03
C HIS A 142 1.57 -2.55 1.07
N ILE A 143 0.80 -2.99 2.06
CA ILE A 143 1.25 -3.99 3.03
C ILE A 143 0.62 -5.33 2.65
N VAL A 144 1.47 -6.28 2.24
CA VAL A 144 1.05 -7.57 1.71
C VAL A 144 1.05 -8.61 2.82
N HIS A 145 -0.05 -9.34 2.92
CA HIS A 145 -0.21 -10.44 3.85
C HIS A 145 -0.70 -11.70 3.15
N HIS A 146 -0.20 -12.86 3.55
CA HIS A 146 -0.80 -14.14 3.20
C HIS A 146 -1.67 -14.70 4.33
N SER A 147 -2.70 -15.45 3.96
CA SER A 147 -3.51 -16.19 4.92
C SER A 147 -2.68 -17.26 5.62
N THR A 148 -2.76 -17.33 6.94
CA THR A 148 -2.03 -18.32 7.77
C THR A 148 -2.48 -19.77 7.53
N LYS A 149 -3.49 -19.99 6.68
CA LYS A 149 -3.87 -21.31 6.16
C LYS A 149 -2.81 -21.92 5.23
N TYR A 150 -1.92 -21.08 4.68
CA TYR A 150 -0.83 -21.48 3.80
C TYR A 150 0.51 -21.25 4.50
N ALA A 151 1.52 -22.05 4.14
CA ALA A 151 2.79 -22.04 4.87
C ALA A 151 3.63 -20.76 4.64
N ASN A 152 3.44 -20.10 3.50
CA ASN A 152 4.15 -18.90 3.10
C ASN A 152 3.39 -18.16 1.99
N LEU A 153 3.85 -16.96 1.66
CA LEU A 153 3.30 -16.14 0.57
C LEU A 153 3.17 -16.91 -0.75
N THR A 154 4.21 -17.62 -1.19
CA THR A 154 4.24 -18.35 -2.47
C THR A 154 3.11 -19.36 -2.58
N ASP A 155 2.86 -20.12 -1.51
CA ASP A 155 1.81 -21.14 -1.48
C ASP A 155 0.39 -20.55 -1.48
N ALA A 156 0.26 -19.27 -1.09
CA ALA A 156 -1.00 -18.54 -1.05
C ALA A 156 -1.30 -17.74 -2.33
N LEU A 157 -0.28 -17.41 -3.14
CA LEU A 157 -0.37 -16.43 -4.24
C LEU A 157 -1.51 -16.70 -5.23
N ASP A 158 -1.74 -17.96 -5.59
CA ASP A 158 -2.72 -18.40 -6.59
C ASP A 158 -4.00 -18.97 -5.95
N LYS A 159 -4.16 -18.83 -4.62
CA LYS A 159 -5.28 -19.40 -3.88
C LYS A 159 -6.37 -18.37 -3.64
N PRO A 160 -7.66 -18.74 -3.77
CA PRO A 160 -8.77 -17.83 -3.48
C PRO A 160 -8.65 -17.25 -2.07
N ASN A 161 -8.71 -15.92 -1.95
CA ASN A 161 -8.51 -15.20 -0.68
C ASN A 161 -7.18 -15.58 0.01
N GLY A 162 -6.17 -15.97 -0.77
CA GLY A 162 -4.86 -16.30 -0.26
C GLY A 162 -4.15 -15.08 0.31
N LEU A 163 -4.49 -13.89 -0.20
CA LEU A 163 -3.82 -12.64 0.15
C LEU A 163 -4.80 -11.59 0.69
N ALA A 164 -4.32 -10.80 1.64
CA ALA A 164 -4.95 -9.55 2.04
C ALA A 164 -3.94 -8.42 1.88
N VAL A 165 -4.33 -7.36 1.17
CA VAL A 165 -3.47 -6.19 0.97
C VAL A 165 -4.14 -4.97 1.57
N LEU A 166 -3.38 -4.27 2.43
CA LEU A 166 -3.76 -2.97 2.97
C LEU A 166 -3.07 -1.89 2.14
N GLY A 167 -3.86 -1.04 1.48
CA GLY A 167 -3.39 0.07 0.65
C GLY A 167 -3.58 1.42 1.31
N PHE A 168 -2.58 2.29 1.17
CA PHE A 168 -2.53 3.60 1.79
C PHE A 168 -2.12 4.66 0.79
N PHE A 169 -3.00 5.63 0.54
CA PHE A 169 -2.69 6.78 -0.30
C PHE A 169 -1.74 7.75 0.40
N PHE A 170 -0.90 8.41 -0.39
CA PHE A 170 -0.03 9.49 0.07
C PHE A 170 -0.37 10.80 -0.63
N LYS A 171 -0.23 11.92 0.08
CA LYS A 171 -0.31 13.27 -0.50
C LYS A 171 0.87 14.10 -0.06
N VAL A 172 1.26 15.04 -0.91
CA VAL A 172 2.31 16.01 -0.55
C VAL A 172 1.77 17.01 0.46
N GLY A 173 2.57 17.29 1.49
CA GLY A 173 2.30 18.25 2.57
C GLY A 173 3.47 18.31 3.54
N GLU A 174 3.18 18.31 4.84
CA GLU A 174 4.21 18.29 5.88
C GLU A 174 5.08 17.02 5.82
N ALA A 175 6.37 17.17 6.14
CA ALA A 175 7.27 16.04 6.25
C ALA A 175 6.78 15.06 7.31
N ASN A 176 6.92 13.77 7.03
CA ASN A 176 6.51 12.72 7.96
C ASN A 176 7.74 12.04 8.57
N PRO A 177 8.08 12.32 9.84
CA PRO A 177 9.28 11.79 10.48
C PRO A 177 9.33 10.26 10.55
N ALA A 178 8.20 9.57 10.48
CA ALA A 178 8.16 8.11 10.54
C ALA A 178 8.90 7.45 9.36
N PHE A 179 9.00 8.15 8.22
CA PHE A 179 9.70 7.65 7.03
C PHE A 179 11.19 8.00 7.01
N GLU A 180 11.70 8.85 7.90
CA GLU A 180 13.10 9.29 7.83
C GLU A 180 14.09 8.15 8.05
N THR A 181 13.78 7.20 8.94
CA THR A 181 14.63 6.01 9.14
C THR A 181 14.79 5.22 7.85
N LEU A 182 13.69 5.01 7.12
CA LEU A 182 13.69 4.32 5.83
C LEU A 182 14.43 5.14 4.77
N LEU A 183 14.06 6.40 4.60
CA LEU A 183 14.61 7.32 3.60
C LEU A 183 16.12 7.56 3.76
N SER A 184 16.64 7.53 4.99
CA SER A 184 18.07 7.69 5.27
C SER A 184 18.94 6.57 4.69
N LYS A 185 18.32 5.47 4.26
CA LYS A 185 18.99 4.29 3.72
C LYS A 185 18.93 4.19 2.19
N PHE A 186 18.21 5.07 1.51
CA PHE A 186 17.97 4.97 0.07
C PHE A 186 19.24 5.07 -0.79
N ASN A 187 20.27 5.75 -0.30
CA ASN A 187 21.57 5.81 -0.97
C ASN A 187 22.34 4.47 -1.00
N GLN A 188 21.90 3.46 -0.24
CA GLN A 188 22.48 2.11 -0.23
C GLN A 188 21.66 1.12 -1.06
N ILE A 189 20.53 1.57 -1.61
CA ILE A 189 19.65 0.79 -2.49
C ILE A 189 19.26 1.60 -3.73
N GLU A 190 20.18 2.44 -4.21
CA GLU A 190 19.91 3.39 -5.30
C GLU A 190 19.57 2.65 -6.59
N HIS A 191 20.23 1.52 -6.86
CA HIS A 191 20.07 0.73 -8.08
C HIS A 191 19.30 -0.57 -7.85
N ALA A 192 18.75 -1.12 -8.94
CA ALA A 192 18.02 -2.37 -8.90
C ALA A 192 18.85 -3.54 -8.31
N GLU A 193 18.18 -4.37 -7.50
CA GLU A 193 18.71 -5.54 -6.77
C GLU A 193 19.66 -5.20 -5.60
N GLU A 194 19.92 -3.92 -5.33
CA GLU A 194 20.61 -3.53 -4.11
C GLU A 194 19.69 -3.70 -2.90
N LYS A 195 20.23 -4.26 -1.82
CA LYS A 195 19.49 -4.56 -0.60
C LYS A 195 20.37 -4.50 0.63
N ILE A 196 19.75 -4.14 1.76
CA ILE A 196 20.42 -4.04 3.06
C ILE A 196 19.50 -4.54 4.18
N PRO A 197 20.05 -5.11 5.26
CA PRO A 197 19.29 -5.27 6.50
C PRO A 197 19.05 -3.90 7.15
N LEU A 198 17.91 -3.73 7.84
CA LEU A 198 17.67 -2.58 8.69
C LEU A 198 18.15 -2.85 10.11
N ASP A 199 19.25 -2.18 10.50
CA ASP A 199 19.82 -2.30 11.86
C ASP A 199 18.88 -1.79 12.97
N THR A 200 17.94 -0.91 12.62
CA THR A 200 16.91 -0.38 13.51
C THR A 200 15.55 -0.72 12.92
N PRO A 201 14.84 -1.70 13.51
CA PRO A 201 13.53 -2.09 13.00
C PRO A 201 12.53 -0.94 13.03
N ILE A 202 11.78 -0.79 11.95
CA ILE A 202 10.70 0.17 11.82
C ILE A 202 9.41 -0.49 12.26
N LYS A 203 8.72 0.10 13.25
CA LYS A 203 7.36 -0.33 13.63
C LYS A 203 6.41 -0.03 12.49
N LEU A 204 5.67 -1.04 12.04
CA LEU A 204 4.74 -0.88 10.91
C LEU A 204 3.61 0.10 11.28
N SER A 205 3.17 0.08 12.54
CA SER A 205 2.17 1.02 13.08
C SER A 205 2.59 2.49 12.94
N SER A 206 3.90 2.78 12.98
CA SER A 206 4.41 4.15 12.88
C SER A 206 4.25 4.74 11.48
N LEU A 207 4.08 3.89 10.46
CA LEU A 207 3.94 4.28 9.06
C LEU A 207 2.49 4.53 8.65
N LEU A 208 1.52 4.29 9.54
CA LEU A 208 0.09 4.31 9.22
C LEU A 208 -0.56 5.67 9.52
N PRO A 209 -1.70 6.00 8.88
CA PRO A 209 -2.48 7.18 9.26
C PRO A 209 -3.06 7.01 10.67
N LYS A 210 -3.42 8.13 11.29
CA LYS A 210 -3.96 8.13 12.66
C LYS A 210 -5.34 7.50 12.73
N ASN A 211 -6.18 7.71 11.73
CA ASN A 211 -7.52 7.14 11.65
C ASN A 211 -7.59 6.00 10.63
N MET A 212 -7.76 4.79 11.16
CA MET A 212 -7.91 3.56 10.39
C MET A 212 -9.37 3.04 10.35
N SER A 213 -10.31 3.79 10.93
CA SER A 213 -11.71 3.34 11.09
C SER A 213 -12.57 3.48 9.83
N VAL A 214 -12.03 4.05 8.74
CA VAL A 214 -12.75 4.23 7.48
C VAL A 214 -11.91 3.65 6.35
N PHE A 215 -12.47 2.67 5.65
CA PHE A 215 -11.82 2.05 4.51
C PHE A 215 -12.84 1.55 3.49
N TRP A 216 -12.33 1.25 2.29
CA TRP A 216 -13.04 0.52 1.25
C TRP A 216 -12.51 -0.90 1.12
N ARG A 217 -13.37 -1.83 0.75
CA ARG A 217 -13.10 -3.26 0.62
C ARG A 217 -13.59 -3.77 -0.72
N TYR A 218 -12.76 -4.54 -1.43
CA TYR A 218 -13.17 -5.29 -2.61
C TYR A 218 -12.27 -6.50 -2.86
N HIS A 219 -12.73 -7.44 -3.71
CA HIS A 219 -11.91 -8.55 -4.20
C HIS A 219 -11.24 -8.18 -5.53
N GLY A 220 -9.93 -8.37 -5.60
CA GLY A 220 -9.11 -7.96 -6.72
C GLY A 220 -7.93 -8.87 -6.98
N SER A 221 -6.90 -8.33 -7.62
CA SER A 221 -5.70 -9.05 -8.01
C SER A 221 -4.42 -8.44 -7.44
N LEU A 222 -3.31 -9.13 -7.63
CA LEU A 222 -1.99 -8.47 -7.67
C LEU A 222 -1.99 -7.41 -8.78
N THR A 223 -1.31 -6.29 -8.54
CA THR A 223 -1.17 -5.18 -9.51
C THR A 223 0.09 -5.33 -10.36
N THR A 224 0.85 -6.40 -10.17
CA THR A 224 2.01 -6.79 -10.96
C THR A 224 1.84 -8.22 -11.46
N PRO A 225 2.55 -8.62 -12.54
CA PRO A 225 2.57 -10.00 -12.98
C PRO A 225 2.98 -10.97 -11.85
N PRO A 226 2.32 -12.13 -11.72
CA PRO A 226 1.39 -12.72 -12.69
C PRO A 226 -0.08 -12.28 -12.56
N CYS A 227 -0.43 -11.27 -11.77
CA CYS A 227 -1.77 -10.69 -11.65
C CYS A 227 -2.88 -11.65 -11.15
N TYR A 228 -2.55 -12.61 -10.27
CA TYR A 228 -3.55 -13.52 -9.70
C TYR A 228 -4.68 -12.78 -8.98
N GLU A 229 -5.94 -13.18 -9.24
CA GLU A 229 -7.18 -12.63 -8.66
C GLU A 229 -7.48 -13.20 -7.26
N THR A 230 -6.53 -13.03 -6.35
CA THR A 230 -6.52 -13.71 -5.03
C THR A 230 -6.53 -12.74 -3.85
N VAL A 231 -6.57 -11.44 -4.13
CA VAL A 231 -6.35 -10.39 -3.14
C VAL A 231 -7.68 -9.87 -2.59
N ILE A 232 -7.79 -9.86 -1.27
CA ILE A 232 -8.78 -9.04 -0.55
C ILE A 232 -8.16 -7.67 -0.30
N TRP A 233 -8.59 -6.67 -1.04
CA TRP A 233 -8.09 -5.30 -0.94
C TRP A 233 -8.78 -4.52 0.15
N THR A 234 -8.01 -3.76 0.92
CA THR A 234 -8.50 -2.76 1.88
C THR A 234 -7.78 -1.45 1.63
N LEU A 235 -8.49 -0.41 1.19
CA LEU A 235 -7.92 0.92 0.97
C LEU A 235 -8.38 1.85 2.07
N PHE A 236 -7.44 2.41 2.83
CA PHE A 236 -7.76 3.33 3.93
C PHE A 236 -8.06 4.73 3.40
N TYR A 237 -9.10 5.34 3.98
CA TYR A 237 -9.63 6.63 3.53
C TYR A 237 -8.67 7.79 3.79
N GLU A 238 -8.01 7.82 4.96
CA GLU A 238 -7.14 8.92 5.34
C GLU A 238 -5.77 8.79 4.65
N PRO A 239 -5.36 9.74 3.79
CA PRO A 239 -4.06 9.68 3.15
C PRO A 239 -2.95 10.06 4.14
N ILE A 240 -1.82 9.36 4.02
CA ILE A 240 -0.58 9.70 4.71
C ILE A 240 0.03 10.94 4.05
N THR A 241 0.56 11.86 4.85
CA THR A 241 1.25 13.05 4.33
C THR A 241 2.74 12.78 4.25
N VAL A 242 3.41 13.28 3.22
CA VAL A 242 4.88 13.26 3.02
C VAL A 242 5.31 14.59 2.38
N SER A 243 6.54 15.03 2.58
CA SER A 243 7.02 16.26 1.92
C SER A 243 7.52 16.02 0.50
N GLU A 244 7.60 17.09 -0.29
CA GLU A 244 8.21 17.08 -1.62
C GLU A 244 9.69 16.62 -1.58
N GLU A 245 10.43 17.01 -0.54
CA GLU A 245 11.81 16.56 -0.31
C GLU A 245 11.88 15.05 -0.07
N GLN A 246 10.94 14.50 0.72
CA GLN A 246 10.84 13.06 0.92
C GLN A 246 10.50 12.34 -0.39
N MET A 247 9.57 12.87 -1.20
CA MET A 247 9.24 12.31 -2.51
C MET A 247 10.42 12.35 -3.49
N THR A 248 11.25 13.40 -3.43
CA THR A 248 12.45 13.51 -4.26
C THR A 248 13.42 12.36 -4.02
N LYS A 249 13.53 11.85 -2.79
CA LYS A 249 14.37 10.68 -2.48
C LYS A 249 13.87 9.41 -3.18
N TYR A 250 12.55 9.17 -3.24
CA TYR A 250 11.99 8.04 -4.00
C TYR A 250 12.27 8.18 -5.49
N ARG A 251 12.06 9.37 -6.06
CA ARG A 251 12.25 9.65 -7.50
C ARG A 251 13.72 9.63 -7.94
N ALA A 252 14.67 9.65 -7.00
CA ALA A 252 16.09 9.56 -7.28
C ALA A 252 16.58 8.12 -7.48
N LEU A 253 15.82 7.11 -7.05
CA LEU A 253 16.15 5.71 -7.23
C LEU A 253 16.19 5.34 -8.71
N LYS A 254 16.93 4.29 -9.05
CA LYS A 254 17.17 3.82 -10.41
C LYS A 254 16.53 2.46 -10.65
N ARG A 255 15.94 2.30 -11.83
CA ARG A 255 15.32 1.07 -12.33
C ARG A 255 16.34 0.06 -12.84
N ASN A 256 17.53 0.51 -13.19
CA ASN A 256 18.61 -0.30 -13.76
C ASN A 256 19.65 -0.70 -12.69
N LYS A 257 20.45 -1.72 -13.00
CA LYS A 257 21.54 -2.18 -12.12
C LYS A 257 22.74 -1.24 -12.21
N VAL A 258 23.63 -1.31 -11.22
CA VAL A 258 24.92 -0.58 -11.23
C VAL A 258 25.70 -0.91 -12.51
N GLY A 259 26.16 0.13 -13.21
CA GLY A 259 26.92 0.02 -14.46
C GLY A 259 26.08 -0.07 -15.73
N GLU A 260 24.75 -0.13 -15.63
CA GLU A 260 23.83 0.03 -16.76
C GLU A 260 23.49 1.51 -17.00
N ALA A 261 22.89 1.84 -18.16
CA ALA A 261 22.46 3.19 -18.45
C ALA A 261 21.36 3.63 -17.45
N GLU A 262 21.57 4.79 -16.82
CA GLU A 262 20.66 5.28 -15.79
C GLU A 262 19.25 5.52 -16.31
N LYS A 263 18.28 5.00 -15.57
CA LYS A 263 16.86 5.24 -15.76
C LYS A 263 16.21 5.37 -14.39
N ASP A 264 15.54 6.50 -14.16
CA ASP A 264 14.85 6.74 -12.90
C ASP A 264 13.73 5.71 -12.67
N LEU A 265 13.62 5.27 -11.42
CA LEU A 265 12.52 4.47 -10.94
C LEU A 265 11.35 5.41 -10.63
N VAL A 266 10.57 5.69 -11.65
CA VAL A 266 9.33 6.45 -11.57
C VAL A 266 8.27 5.77 -12.43
N ASN A 267 7.00 6.10 -12.17
CA ASN A 267 5.84 5.58 -12.90
C ASN A 267 5.75 4.05 -12.83
N ASP A 268 5.99 3.51 -11.64
CA ASP A 268 5.93 2.09 -11.32
C ASP A 268 4.54 1.65 -10.85
N PHE A 269 3.48 2.28 -11.36
CA PHE A 269 2.09 1.94 -11.08
C PHE A 269 1.38 1.41 -12.33
N ARG A 270 0.50 0.43 -12.15
CA ARG A 270 -0.34 -0.15 -13.20
C ARG A 270 -1.51 0.79 -13.51
N PRO A 271 -1.91 0.94 -14.80
CA PRO A 271 -3.14 1.64 -15.15
C PRO A 271 -4.39 1.03 -14.50
N LEU A 272 -5.43 1.86 -14.31
CA LEU A 272 -6.72 1.44 -13.78
C LEU A 272 -7.33 0.29 -14.59
N GLN A 273 -7.92 -0.66 -13.87
CA GLN A 273 -8.65 -1.80 -14.40
C GLN A 273 -10.16 -1.59 -14.26
N ALA A 274 -10.94 -2.24 -15.13
CA ALA A 274 -12.39 -2.13 -15.07
C ALA A 274 -12.95 -2.81 -13.81
N LEU A 275 -13.94 -2.17 -13.17
CA LEU A 275 -14.61 -2.73 -11.99
C LEU A 275 -15.38 -4.03 -12.29
N ASN A 276 -15.86 -4.20 -13.52
CA ASN A 276 -16.49 -5.45 -14.01
C ASN A 276 -17.60 -6.00 -13.11
N ARG A 277 -18.55 -5.14 -12.71
CA ARG A 277 -19.70 -5.46 -11.85
C ARG A 277 -19.36 -5.92 -10.42
N ARG A 278 -18.09 -5.88 -10.02
CA ARG A 278 -17.72 -6.03 -8.61
C ARG A 278 -18.32 -4.89 -7.80
N VAL A 279 -18.60 -5.16 -6.54
CA VAL A 279 -19.05 -4.16 -5.57
C VAL A 279 -17.86 -3.79 -4.71
N VAL A 280 -17.67 -2.48 -4.52
CA VAL A 280 -16.80 -1.95 -3.49
C VAL A 280 -17.67 -1.63 -2.28
N GLU A 281 -17.28 -2.14 -1.11
CA GLU A 281 -17.95 -1.84 0.15
C GLU A 281 -17.16 -0.82 0.96
N THR A 282 -17.83 -0.05 1.81
CA THR A 282 -17.19 0.76 2.85
C THR A 282 -17.79 0.44 4.21
N ASN A 283 -16.96 0.44 5.25
CA ASN A 283 -17.41 0.14 6.62
C ASN A 283 -18.07 1.35 7.32
N ASN A 284 -17.95 2.55 6.76
CA ASN A 284 -18.37 3.79 7.41
C ASN A 284 -18.98 4.78 6.41
N GLU A 285 -19.97 5.57 6.85
CA GLU A 285 -20.63 6.59 6.02
C GLU A 285 -19.66 7.65 5.47
N LEU A 286 -18.55 7.93 6.17
CA LEU A 286 -17.50 8.82 5.69
C LEU A 286 -16.83 8.33 4.40
N GLY A 287 -16.89 7.03 4.12
CA GLY A 287 -16.42 6.44 2.86
C GLY A 287 -17.39 6.62 1.69
N LEU A 288 -18.63 7.10 1.94
CA LEU A 288 -19.60 7.46 0.91
C LEU A 288 -19.43 8.92 0.48
N ASN A 289 -19.64 9.21 -0.80
CA ASN A 289 -19.70 10.58 -1.33
C ASN A 289 -18.57 11.49 -0.84
N SER A 290 -17.36 10.94 -0.70
CA SER A 290 -16.16 11.69 -0.34
C SER A 290 -15.81 12.67 -1.46
N THR A 291 -16.54 13.78 -1.52
CA THR A 291 -16.15 14.92 -2.31
C THR A 291 -14.86 15.44 -1.69
N GLY A 292 -13.73 15.12 -2.30
CA GLY A 292 -12.44 15.73 -1.97
C GLY A 292 -12.65 17.24 -1.88
N SER A 293 -12.45 17.78 -0.67
CA SER A 293 -12.73 19.17 -0.29
C SER A 293 -14.17 19.64 -0.59
N LYS A 294 -15.06 19.45 0.39
CA LYS A 294 -16.02 20.49 0.74
C LYS A 294 -15.59 21.07 2.07
N ASN A 295 -14.80 22.14 2.02
CA ASN A 295 -14.73 23.07 3.14
C ASN A 295 -16.18 23.48 3.53
N ASP A 296 -16.42 23.56 4.83
CA ASP A 296 -17.42 24.42 5.48
C ASP A 296 -18.92 24.11 5.33
N VAL A 297 -19.40 22.91 5.71
CA VAL A 297 -20.85 22.76 6.04
C VAL A 297 -21.14 22.07 7.38
N GLN A 298 -20.20 21.33 7.99
CA GLN A 298 -20.53 20.52 9.18
C GLN A 298 -20.18 21.14 10.55
N ILE A 299 -19.77 22.41 10.59
CA ILE A 299 -19.54 23.16 11.85
C ILE A 299 -20.65 24.18 12.16
N TYR A 300 -21.59 24.44 11.24
CA TYR A 300 -22.65 25.43 11.48
C TYR A 300 -23.88 24.92 12.24
N PHE A 301 -24.07 23.61 12.40
CA PHE A 301 -25.24 23.09 13.14
C PHE A 301 -25.10 23.19 14.67
N SER A 302 -23.88 23.22 15.20
CA SER A 302 -23.64 23.32 16.66
C SER A 302 -23.59 24.76 17.17
N LEU A 303 -23.25 25.72 16.30
CA LEU A 303 -23.15 27.14 16.66
C LEU A 303 -24.47 27.92 16.48
N LEU A 304 -25.36 27.48 15.57
CA LEU A 304 -26.67 28.13 15.42
C LEU A 304 -27.62 27.87 16.59
N VAL A 305 -27.50 26.73 17.27
CA VAL A 305 -28.33 26.40 18.44
C VAL A 305 -27.89 27.18 19.68
N LEU A 306 -26.60 27.53 19.80
CA LEU A 306 -26.09 28.34 20.90
C LEU A 306 -26.38 29.84 20.74
N CYS A 307 -26.43 30.36 19.51
CA CYS A 307 -26.74 31.78 19.28
C CYS A 307 -28.23 32.14 19.42
N LEU A 308 -29.16 31.19 19.27
CA LEU A 308 -30.59 31.46 19.49
C LEU A 308 -31.00 31.54 20.97
N HIS A 309 -30.18 31.03 21.89
CA HIS A 309 -30.47 31.06 23.33
C HIS A 309 -29.86 32.29 24.05
N LEU A 310 -29.08 33.12 23.37
CA LEU A 310 -28.40 34.27 23.97
C LEU A 310 -28.89 35.64 23.47
N VAL A 311 -29.90 35.71 22.58
CA VAL A 311 -30.42 36.99 22.01
C VAL A 311 -31.92 37.25 22.31
N LEU A 312 -32.59 36.39 23.06
CA LEU A 312 -33.97 36.63 23.54
C LEU A 312 -33.99 36.58 25.07
N PRO A 313 -33.54 37.65 25.75
CA PRO A 313 -34.54 38.56 26.31
C PRO A 313 -34.03 40.03 26.37
N ALA A 314 -34.34 40.83 25.34
CA ALA A 314 -34.15 42.29 25.42
C ALA A 314 -35.22 43.09 24.67
N LEU A 315 -36.41 42.50 24.42
CA LEU A 315 -37.53 43.18 23.76
C LEU A 315 -38.87 43.02 24.51
N VAL A 316 -38.81 42.90 25.84
CA VAL A 316 -39.97 43.11 26.72
C VAL A 316 -39.57 44.15 27.77
N ASN A 317 -39.53 45.42 27.37
CA ASN A 317 -39.79 46.60 28.23
C ASN A 317 -39.43 47.89 27.48
N ARG A 318 -40.39 48.41 26.69
CA ARG A 318 -40.60 49.85 26.51
C ARG A 318 -42.10 50.10 26.30
N SER A 319 -42.79 50.28 27.40
CA SER A 319 -44.00 51.11 27.54
C SER A 319 -43.61 52.35 28.33
#